data_AF-A0A8B8ADB0-F1
#
_entry.id   AF-A0A8B8ADB0-F1
#
_cell.length_a   1.000
_cell.length_b   1.000
_cell.length_c   1.000
_cell.angle_alpha   90.00
_cell.angle_beta   90.00
_cell.angle_gamma   90.00
#
_symmetry.space_group_name_H-M   'P 1'
#
loop_
_entity.id
_entity.type
_entity.pdbx_description
1 polymer ?
#
loop_
_entity_poly.entity_id
_entity_poly.type
_entity_poly.pdbx_seq_one_letter_code
_entity_poly.pdbx_strand_id
1 'polypeptide(L)'
;MEYYERKEKQVELQKKIQSSNLLNQSRLKILKTREDLLKNLMEEARQRLSQITKDKPKYKKFMEGLITQGLFQLIEAAVVLRCKQEDVDIVKESLPAAVQQYKEATGNDVSISIDTDNCLGNDV
;
A
#
# COMPACT_ATOMS: atom_id res chain seq x y z
N MET A 1 -24.56 4.51 -61.80
CA MET A 1 -24.49 5.48 -60.69
C MET A 1 -24.54 4.80 -59.31
N GLU A 2 -25.45 3.85 -59.05
CA GLU A 2 -25.56 3.16 -57.75
C GLU A 2 -24.28 2.49 -57.22
N TYR A 3 -23.43 1.93 -58.09
CA TYR A 3 -22.19 1.26 -57.66
C TYR A 3 -21.19 2.22 -56.99
N TYR A 4 -21.04 3.43 -57.54
CA TYR A 4 -20.15 4.44 -56.98
C TYR A 4 -20.70 5.00 -55.65
N GLU A 5 -22.02 5.17 -55.57
CA GLU A 5 -22.70 5.64 -54.36
C GLU A 5 -22.58 4.62 -53.20
N ARG A 6 -22.66 3.31 -53.49
CA ARG A 6 -22.41 2.25 -52.49
C ARG A 6 -20.97 2.25 -52.00
N LYS A 7 -19.99 2.41 -52.91
CA LYS A 7 -18.57 2.51 -52.54
C LYS A 7 -18.29 3.76 -51.70
N GLU A 8 -18.90 4.89 -52.03
CA GLU A 8 -18.75 6.13 -51.28
C GLU A 8 -19.28 6.00 -49.84
N LYS A 9 -20.49 5.45 -49.66
CA LYS A 9 -21.06 5.15 -48.34
C LYS A 9 -20.19 4.18 -47.53
N GLN A 10 -19.58 3.18 -48.17
CA GLN A 10 -18.67 2.24 -47.50
C GLN A 10 -17.38 2.93 -47.02
N VAL A 11 -16.81 3.82 -47.84
CA VAL A 11 -15.62 4.61 -47.48
C VAL A 11 -15.94 5.58 -46.35
N GLU A 12 -17.10 6.24 -46.36
CA GLU A 12 -17.53 7.11 -45.26
C GLU A 12 -17.71 6.34 -43.95
N LEU A 13 -18.34 5.17 -44.00
CA LEU A 13 -18.51 4.32 -42.82
C LEU A 13 -17.15 3.87 -42.27
N GLN A 14 -16.22 3.45 -43.14
CA GLN A 14 -14.86 3.11 -42.73
C GLN A 14 -14.14 4.30 -42.09
N LYS A 15 -14.26 5.51 -42.65
CA LYS A 15 -13.69 6.73 -42.05
C LYS A 15 -14.27 7.01 -40.66
N LYS A 16 -15.59 6.85 -40.47
CA LYS A 16 -16.25 7.03 -39.17
C LYS A 16 -15.77 5.99 -38.14
N ILE A 17 -15.67 4.72 -38.52
CA ILE A 17 -15.15 3.65 -37.65
C ILE A 17 -13.69 3.94 -37.27
N GLN A 18 -12.84 4.30 -38.25
CA GLN A 18 -11.45 4.65 -38.00
C GLN A 18 -11.31 5.84 -37.05
N SER A 19 -12.09 6.90 -37.27
CA SER A 19 -12.11 8.08 -36.39
C SER A 19 -12.54 7.73 -34.96
N SER A 20 -13.60 6.93 -34.81
CA SER A 20 -14.08 6.48 -33.49
C SER A 20 -13.04 5.61 -32.77
N ASN A 21 -12.41 4.67 -33.48
CA ASN A 21 -11.36 3.82 -32.94
C ASN A 21 -10.13 4.64 -32.51
N LEU A 22 -9.72 5.62 -33.31
CA LEU A 22 -8.59 6.51 -32.98
C LEU A 22 -8.87 7.32 -31.71
N LEU A 23 -10.08 7.85 -31.56
CA LEU A 23 -10.49 8.56 -30.34
C LEU A 23 -10.51 7.64 -29.12
N ASN A 24 -11.01 6.41 -29.27
CA ASN A 24 -11.02 5.46 -28.18
C ASN A 24 -9.60 5.03 -27.77
N GLN A 25 -8.71 4.76 -28.73
CA GLN A 25 -7.30 4.49 -28.47
C GLN A 25 -6.61 5.65 -27.74
N SER A 26 -6.93 6.89 -28.14
CA SER A 26 -6.39 8.09 -27.49
C SER A 26 -6.86 8.20 -26.04
N ARG A 27 -8.15 7.92 -25.77
CA ARG A 27 -8.70 7.88 -24.41
C ARG A 27 -8.05 6.80 -23.55
N LEU A 28 -7.92 5.57 -24.08
CA LEU A 28 -7.27 4.47 -23.38
C LEU A 28 -5.81 4.79 -23.07
N LYS A 29 -5.10 5.45 -23.99
CA LYS A 29 -3.72 5.89 -23.76
C LYS A 29 -3.63 6.87 -22.59
N ILE A 30 -4.53 7.86 -22.52
CA ILE A 30 -4.58 8.82 -21.40
C ILE A 30 -4.84 8.11 -20.08
N LEU A 31 -5.82 7.19 -20.05
CA LEU A 31 -6.15 6.43 -18.84
C LEU A 31 -4.96 5.59 -18.38
N LYS A 32 -4.29 4.89 -19.31
CA LYS A 32 -3.11 4.10 -19.02
C LYS A 32 -1.98 4.96 -18.45
N THR A 33 -1.67 6.10 -19.09
CA THR A 33 -0.62 7.00 -18.58
C THR A 33 -0.95 7.55 -17.19
N ARG A 34 -2.22 7.84 -16.89
CA ARG A 34 -2.63 8.23 -15.54
C ARG A 34 -2.40 7.11 -14.52
N GLU A 35 -2.78 5.89 -14.86
CA GLU A 35 -2.58 4.73 -13.99
C GLU A 35 -1.09 4.46 -13.74
N ASP A 36 -0.27 4.52 -14.80
CA ASP A 36 1.18 4.34 -14.71
C ASP A 36 1.80 5.42 -13.81
N LEU A 37 1.34 6.67 -13.92
CA LEU A 37 1.84 7.76 -13.07
C LEU A 37 1.47 7.56 -11.60
N LEU A 38 0.25 7.07 -11.31
CA LEU A 38 -0.15 6.72 -9.94
C LEU A 38 0.67 5.55 -9.39
N LYS A 39 0.93 4.52 -10.20
CA LYS A 39 1.78 3.39 -9.80
C LYS A 39 3.20 3.85 -9.47
N ASN A 40 3.80 4.66 -10.33
CA ASN A 40 5.14 5.20 -10.09
C ASN A 40 5.19 6.04 -8.81
N LEU A 41 4.18 6.90 -8.57
CA LEU A 41 4.10 7.69 -7.35
C LEU A 41 3.99 6.82 -6.09
N MET A 42 3.18 5.76 -6.14
CA MET A 42 3.06 4.81 -5.03
C MET A 42 4.36 4.04 -4.79
N GLU A 43 5.06 3.67 -5.86
CA GLU A 43 6.35 2.99 -5.77
C GLU A 43 7.44 3.90 -5.19
N GLU A 44 7.52 5.16 -5.64
CA GLU A 44 8.40 6.17 -5.04
C GLU A 44 8.09 6.41 -3.56
N ALA A 45 6.80 6.47 -3.19
CA ALA A 45 6.40 6.62 -1.79
C ALA A 45 6.84 5.41 -0.95
N ARG A 46 6.68 4.18 -1.47
CA ARG A 46 7.18 2.95 -0.83
C ARG A 46 8.70 2.96 -0.66
N GLN A 47 9.43 3.41 -1.68
CA GLN A 47 10.88 3.54 -1.60
C GLN A 47 11.30 4.56 -0.53
N ARG A 48 10.60 5.68 -0.39
CA ARG A 48 10.85 6.65 0.69
C ARG A 48 10.56 6.06 2.06
N LEU A 49 9.48 5.29 2.21
CA LEU A 49 9.19 4.58 3.47
C LEU A 49 10.31 3.58 3.81
N SER A 50 10.85 2.86 2.82
CA SER A 50 12.00 1.96 3.04
C SER A 50 13.30 2.67 3.42
N GLN A 51 13.41 3.98 3.19
CA GLN A 51 14.54 4.76 3.67
C GLN A 51 14.41 5.09 5.16
N ILE A 52 13.17 5.26 5.66
CA ILE A 52 12.91 5.54 7.08
C ILE A 52 13.29 4.33 7.95
N THR A 53 13.13 3.10 7.46
CA THR A 53 13.59 1.87 8.12
C THR A 53 15.10 1.82 8.33
N LYS A 54 15.89 2.54 7.53
CA LYS A 54 17.36 2.60 7.70
C LYS A 54 17.77 3.43 8.92
N ASP A 55 16.97 4.44 9.28
CA ASP A 55 17.19 5.29 10.45
C ASP A 55 16.66 4.60 11.72
N LYS A 56 17.47 3.72 12.32
CA LYS A 56 17.14 3.00 13.57
C LYS A 56 16.42 3.84 14.66
N PRO A 57 16.87 5.06 15.04
CA PRO A 57 16.21 5.81 16.11
C PRO A 57 14.82 6.34 15.72
N LYS A 58 14.62 6.73 14.45
CA LYS A 58 13.30 7.17 13.97
C LYS A 58 12.38 5.97 13.80
N TYR A 59 12.90 4.87 13.28
CA TYR A 59 12.16 3.64 13.09
C TYR A 59 11.70 3.04 14.43
N LYS A 60 12.53 3.06 15.47
CA LYS A 60 12.13 2.64 16.82
C LYS A 60 10.92 3.42 17.36
N LYS A 61 10.95 4.76 17.30
CA LYS A 61 9.81 5.59 17.70
C LYS A 61 8.56 5.33 16.87
N PHE A 62 8.74 5.07 15.58
CA PHE A 62 7.64 4.73 14.68
C PHE A 62 7.01 3.38 15.04
N MET A 63 7.83 2.37 15.33
CA MET A 63 7.36 1.04 15.77
C MET A 63 6.66 1.12 17.12
N GLU A 64 7.19 1.87 18.09
CA GLU A 64 6.50 2.17 19.36
C GLU A 64 5.09 2.72 19.10
N GLY A 65 4.96 3.73 18.24
CA GLY A 65 3.67 4.33 17.90
C GLY A 65 2.70 3.36 17.21
N LEU A 66 3.19 2.53 16.28
CA LEU A 66 2.36 1.53 15.60
C LEU A 66 1.87 0.44 16.55
N ILE A 67 2.73 -0.05 17.45
CA ILE A 67 2.34 -1.04 18.46
C ILE A 67 1.30 -0.43 19.39
N THR A 68 1.54 0.76 19.93
CA THR A 68 0.58 1.47 20.80
C THR A 68 -0.76 1.68 20.11
N GLN A 69 -0.77 2.09 18.84
CA GLN A 69 -2.00 2.24 18.05
C GLN A 69 -2.76 0.91 17.90
N GLY A 70 -2.06 -0.19 17.60
CA GLY A 70 -2.66 -1.52 17.51
C GLY A 70 -3.27 -1.99 18.83
N LEU A 71 -2.57 -1.75 19.95
CA LEU A 71 -3.08 -2.07 21.29
C LEU A 71 -4.36 -1.30 21.62
N PHE A 72 -4.41 0.00 21.30
CA PHE A 72 -5.63 0.81 21.49
C PHE A 72 -6.79 0.37 20.61
N GLN A 73 -6.53 -0.22 19.45
CA GLN A 73 -7.58 -0.70 18.57
C GLN A 73 -8.13 -2.07 18.99
N LEU A 74 -7.30 -2.94 19.58
CA LEU A 74 -7.69 -4.28 20.03
C LEU A 74 -8.37 -4.27 21.40
N ILE A 75 -7.82 -3.54 22.38
CA ILE A 75 -8.33 -3.50 23.77
C ILE A 75 -8.50 -4.90 24.40
N GLU A 76 -7.55 -5.81 24.12
CA GLU A 76 -7.54 -7.17 24.67
C GLU A 76 -6.40 -7.36 25.68
N ALA A 77 -6.60 -8.28 26.64
CA ALA A 77 -5.61 -8.56 27.69
C ALA A 77 -4.39 -9.36 27.19
N ALA A 78 -4.50 -10.05 26.06
CA ALA A 78 -3.43 -10.84 25.45
C ALA A 78 -3.36 -10.56 23.96
N VAL A 79 -2.21 -10.10 23.48
CA VAL A 79 -1.99 -9.77 22.08
C VAL A 79 -0.77 -10.52 21.55
N VAL A 80 -0.90 -11.09 20.36
CA VAL A 80 0.19 -11.74 19.63
C VAL A 80 0.68 -10.80 18.53
N LEU A 81 1.94 -10.39 18.60
CA LEU A 81 2.59 -9.58 17.56
C LEU A 81 3.35 -10.46 16.59
N ARG A 82 3.10 -10.26 15.29
CA ARG A 82 3.90 -10.81 14.20
C ARG A 82 4.70 -9.69 13.55
N CYS A 83 6.01 -9.87 13.48
CA CYS A 83 6.93 -8.92 12.87
C CYS A 83 7.83 -9.61 11.84
N LYS A 84 8.59 -8.82 11.09
CA LYS A 84 9.68 -9.33 10.25
C LYS A 84 10.82 -9.80 11.13
N GLN A 85 11.57 -10.78 10.62
CA GLN A 85 12.67 -11.39 11.37
C GLN A 85 13.79 -10.38 11.69
N GLU A 86 14.00 -9.40 10.81
CA GLU A 86 15.00 -8.32 10.99
C GLU A 86 14.60 -7.32 12.09
N ASP A 87 13.29 -7.17 12.35
CA ASP A 87 12.75 -6.15 13.26
C ASP A 87 12.47 -6.70 14.66
N VAL A 88 12.65 -8.01 14.90
CA VAL A 88 12.36 -8.67 16.18
C VAL A 88 13.05 -7.97 17.35
N ASP A 89 14.31 -7.58 17.19
CA ASP A 89 15.09 -6.94 18.25
C ASP A 89 14.57 -5.53 18.56
N ILE A 90 14.24 -4.76 17.52
CA ILE A 90 13.68 -3.40 17.65
C ILE A 90 12.30 -3.46 18.31
N VAL A 91 11.48 -4.43 17.90
CA VAL A 91 10.17 -4.67 18.49
C VAL A 91 10.31 -5.00 19.97
N LYS A 92 11.18 -5.95 20.34
CA LYS A 92 11.45 -6.31 21.75
C LYS A 92 11.86 -5.10 22.59
N GLU A 93 12.71 -4.22 22.06
CA GLU A 93 13.11 -3.01 22.76
C GLU A 93 11.98 -1.97 22.91
N SER A 94 11.04 -1.92 21.95
CA SER A 94 9.92 -0.98 21.93
C SER A 94 8.71 -1.41 22.77
N LEU A 95 8.57 -2.70 23.05
CA LEU A 95 7.48 -3.28 23.86
C LEU A 95 7.28 -2.61 25.23
N PRO A 96 8.32 -2.44 26.08
CA PRO A 96 8.11 -1.87 27.41
C PRO A 96 7.57 -0.43 27.36
N ALA A 97 8.03 0.37 26.40
CA ALA A 97 7.56 1.74 26.21
C ALA A 97 6.10 1.77 25.74
N ALA A 98 5.73 0.92 24.79
CA ALA A 98 4.36 0.82 24.29
C ALA A 98 3.37 0.33 25.37
N VAL A 99 3.79 -0.66 26.19
CA VAL A 99 2.99 -1.16 27.32
C VAL A 99 2.79 -0.08 28.38
N GLN A 100 3.81 0.72 28.70
CA GLN A 100 3.68 1.84 29.64
C GLN A 100 2.66 2.87 29.12
N GLN A 101 2.78 3.30 27.86
CA GLN A 101 1.83 4.25 27.25
C GLN A 101 0.40 3.70 27.24
N TYR A 102 0.23 2.42 26.94
CA TYR A 102 -1.09 1.78 26.96
C TYR A 102 -1.68 1.71 28.38
N LYS A 103 -0.87 1.35 29.38
CA LYS A 103 -1.29 1.32 30.80
C LYS A 103 -1.67 2.70 31.31
N GLU A 104 -0.90 3.73 30.97
CA GLU A 104 -1.19 5.12 31.36
C GLU A 104 -2.52 5.62 30.79
N ALA A 105 -2.83 5.26 29.55
CA ALA A 105 -4.06 5.71 28.89
C ALA A 105 -5.30 4.88 29.24
N THR A 106 -5.15 3.56 29.44
CA THR A 106 -6.28 2.62 29.55
C THR A 106 -6.45 2.01 30.95
N GLY A 107 -5.44 2.08 31.80
CA GLY A 107 -5.46 1.49 33.15
C GLY A 107 -5.43 -0.04 33.20
N ASN A 108 -5.37 -0.71 32.04
CA ASN A 108 -5.41 -2.16 31.91
C ASN A 108 -4.04 -2.73 31.54
N ASP A 109 -3.72 -3.89 32.10
CA ASP A 109 -2.50 -4.64 31.78
C ASP A 109 -2.69 -5.48 30.51
N VAL A 110 -1.68 -5.45 29.62
CA VAL A 110 -1.64 -6.26 28.39
C VAL A 110 -0.43 -7.16 28.41
N SER A 111 -0.66 -8.44 28.15
CA SER A 111 0.38 -9.42 27.87
C SER A 111 0.64 -9.46 26.36
N ILE A 112 1.86 -9.13 25.95
CA ILE A 112 2.27 -9.13 24.54
C ILE A 112 3.22 -10.30 24.32
N SER A 113 2.88 -11.19 23.40
CA SER A 113 3.74 -12.29 22.95
C SER A 113 4.16 -12.05 21.50
N ILE A 114 5.43 -12.31 21.17
CA ILE A 114 5.92 -12.24 19.79
C ILE A 114 5.84 -13.66 19.23
N ASP A 115 5.10 -13.83 18.14
CA ASP A 115 5.05 -15.10 17.41
C ASP A 115 6.32 -15.21 16.55
N THR A 116 7.23 -16.09 16.97
CA THR A 116 8.49 -16.39 16.28
C THR A 116 8.36 -17.48 15.22
N ASP A 117 7.23 -18.18 15.18
CA ASP A 117 7.02 -19.32 14.30
C ASP A 117 6.39 -18.89 12.96
N ASN A 118 5.60 -17.82 12.95
CA ASN A 118 5.02 -17.21 11.75
C ASN A 118 5.51 -15.76 11.50
N CYS A 119 6.80 -15.62 11.16
CA CYS A 119 7.36 -14.34 10.70
C CYS A 119 6.72 -13.85 9.40
N LEU A 120 6.58 -12.53 9.25
CA LEU A 120 6.16 -11.92 7.98
C LEU A 120 7.25 -12.13 6.93
N GLY A 121 6.87 -12.59 5.73
CA GLY A 121 7.80 -12.79 4.62
C GLY A 121 8.40 -11.48 4.11
N ASN A 122 9.53 -11.58 3.40
CA ASN A 122 10.27 -10.42 2.86
C ASN A 122 9.48 -9.59 1.84
N ASP A 123 8.37 -10.12 1.31
CA ASP A 123 7.49 -9.47 0.33
C ASP A 123 6.41 -8.56 0.96
N VAL A 124 6.25 -8.59 2.28
CA VAL A 124 5.31 -7.70 3.02
C VAL A 124 6.02 -6.46 3.52
#